data_AF-A0A291W5A9-F1
#
_entry.id   AF-A0A291W5A9-F1
#
_cell.length_a   1.000
_cell.length_b   1.000
_cell.length_c   1.000
_cell.angle_alpha   90.00
_cell.angle_beta   90.00
_cell.angle_gamma   90.00
#
_symmetry.space_group_name_H-M   'P 1'
#
loop_
_entity.id
_entity.type
_entity.pdbx_description
1 polymer ?
#
loop_
_entity_poly.entity_id
_entity_poly.type
_entity_poly.pdbx_seq_one_letter_code
_entity_poly.pdbx_strand_id
1 'polypeptide(L)'
;MTTLERIAERYQVTYMTVARQWTAEETFPPILDHGSRAYVYDEDAIDEWVRVHRPEAWIAAHPNETDKVSLPAGNPKDLLRLEEIGELEGQFLSRDATPVTTLRTYMSPSKGILAPPDRRPDDGKKPVVVHDMWFRETAYAYITRPRRVRRNVEAATEPREPSELLRRYFEEHPGLLNLERIAQLDGLEHNRAPTSMNTLKTHRKQKKLAPPDRRPKDGLEPLVEELMWEPATVLPYLCRPDARRFGTANRTDDGA
;
A
#
# COMPACT_ATOMS: atom_id res chain seq x y z
N MET A 1 -9.27 26.61 14.40
CA MET A 1 -7.96 26.94 13.75
C MET A 1 -6.91 26.00 14.32
N THR A 2 -6.18 25.29 13.46
CA THR A 2 -5.27 24.23 13.88
C THR A 2 -3.92 24.29 13.15
N THR A 3 -2.91 23.60 13.66
CA THR A 3 -1.57 23.49 13.05
C THR A 3 -1.29 22.03 12.67
N LEU A 4 -0.31 21.77 11.80
CA LEU A 4 0.04 20.39 11.39
C LEU A 4 0.38 19.47 12.57
N GLU A 5 1.03 19.99 13.62
CA GLU A 5 1.34 19.24 14.84
C GLU A 5 0.07 18.85 15.59
N ARG A 6 -0.87 19.80 15.75
CA ARG A 6 -2.17 19.55 16.39
C ARG A 6 -3.04 18.60 15.57
N ILE A 7 -3.01 18.72 14.25
CA ILE A 7 -3.67 17.77 13.34
C ILE A 7 -3.08 16.38 13.55
N ALA A 8 -1.75 16.24 13.58
CA ALA A 8 -1.09 14.96 13.75
C ALA A 8 -1.45 14.30 15.09
N GLU A 9 -1.41 15.07 16.18
CA GLU A 9 -1.80 14.63 17.51
C GLU A 9 -3.27 14.21 17.56
N ARG A 10 -4.18 15.07 17.07
CA ARG A 10 -5.62 14.83 17.07
C ARG A 10 -5.98 13.55 16.31
N TYR A 11 -5.34 13.33 15.17
CA TYR A 11 -5.59 12.16 14.32
C TYR A 11 -4.70 10.95 14.62
N GLN A 12 -3.89 11.02 15.69
CA GLN A 12 -2.97 9.96 16.12
C GLN A 12 -2.05 9.46 14.98
N VAL A 13 -1.67 10.37 14.08
CA VAL A 13 -0.73 10.12 12.99
C VAL A 13 0.57 10.88 13.24
N THR A 14 1.63 10.53 12.52
CA THR A 14 2.90 11.24 12.68
C THR A 14 2.82 12.63 12.03
N TYR A 15 3.54 13.60 12.58
CA TYR A 15 3.70 14.92 11.95
C TYR A 15 4.10 14.80 10.47
N MET A 16 5.02 13.89 10.14
CA MET A 16 5.47 13.65 8.77
C MET A 16 4.37 13.13 7.85
N THR A 17 3.42 12.36 8.39
CA THR A 17 2.24 11.91 7.65
C THR A 17 1.41 13.11 7.21
N VAL A 18 1.09 14.02 8.13
CA VAL A 18 0.30 15.21 7.80
C VAL A 18 1.11 16.14 6.88
N ALA A 19 2.33 16.49 7.27
CA ALA A 19 3.13 17.53 6.63
C ALA A 19 3.70 17.17 5.26
N ARG A 20 3.87 15.88 4.94
CA ARG A 20 4.38 15.44 3.61
C ARG A 20 3.37 14.71 2.77
N GLN A 21 2.36 14.12 3.38
CA GLN A 21 1.45 13.26 2.64
C GLN A 21 0.10 13.91 2.47
N TRP A 22 -0.51 14.41 3.55
CA TRP A 22 -1.84 15.01 3.45
C TRP A 22 -1.77 16.37 2.75
N THR A 23 -0.86 17.23 3.17
CA THR A 23 -0.64 18.55 2.54
C THR A 23 -0.17 18.50 1.08
N ALA A 24 0.29 17.35 0.59
CA ALA A 24 0.70 17.17 -0.80
C ALA A 24 -0.47 16.80 -1.72
N GLU A 25 -1.65 16.53 -1.17
CA GLU A 25 -2.85 16.23 -1.94
C GLU A 25 -3.52 17.53 -2.37
N GLU A 26 -3.90 17.61 -3.64
CA GLU A 26 -4.50 18.81 -4.24
C GLU A 26 -5.81 19.23 -3.56
N THR A 27 -6.55 18.27 -3.00
CA THR A 27 -7.80 18.53 -2.30
C THR A 27 -7.62 18.90 -0.82
N PHE A 28 -6.39 18.88 -0.30
CA PHE A 28 -6.13 19.18 1.10
C PHE A 28 -6.50 20.64 1.41
N PRO A 29 -7.14 20.92 2.57
CA PRO A 29 -7.62 22.26 2.87
C PRO A 29 -6.51 23.32 2.79
N PRO A 30 -6.80 24.47 2.17
CA PRO A 30 -5.82 25.52 1.98
C PRO A 30 -5.40 26.12 3.33
N ILE A 31 -4.18 26.64 3.37
CA ILE A 31 -3.66 27.37 4.52
C ILE A 31 -4.47 28.66 4.66
N LEU A 32 -4.98 28.93 5.87
CA LEU A 32 -5.71 30.15 6.18
C LEU A 32 -4.76 31.31 6.50
N ASP A 33 -3.67 31.02 7.19
CA ASP A 33 -2.68 32.03 7.56
C ASP A 33 -1.25 31.47 7.48
N HIS A 34 -0.37 32.28 6.91
CA HIS A 34 1.08 32.10 6.90
C HIS A 34 1.66 32.86 8.08
N GLY A 35 1.28 32.48 9.30
CA GLY A 35 1.87 33.04 10.50
C GLY A 35 3.39 32.82 10.51
N SER A 36 4.14 33.73 11.14
CA SER A 36 5.62 33.75 11.15
C SER A 36 6.31 32.51 11.75
N ARG A 37 5.57 31.57 12.34
CA ARG A 37 6.10 30.35 12.98
C ARG A 37 5.41 29.04 12.60
N ALA A 38 4.20 29.06 12.03
CA ALA A 38 3.48 27.85 11.66
C ALA A 38 2.36 28.13 10.66
N TYR A 39 2.09 27.17 9.77
CA TYR A 39 0.92 27.17 8.90
C TYR A 39 -0.33 26.89 9.72
N VAL A 40 -1.33 27.77 9.59
CA VAL A 40 -2.63 27.64 10.26
C VAL A 40 -3.68 27.19 9.26
N TYR A 41 -4.44 26.16 9.64
CA TYR A 41 -5.51 25.58 8.85
C TYR A 41 -6.85 25.80 9.53
N ASP A 42 -7.91 25.82 8.72
CA ASP A 42 -9.26 25.72 9.23
C ASP A 42 -9.48 24.33 9.84
N GLU A 43 -10.05 24.28 11.03
CA GLU A 43 -10.19 23.00 11.73
C GLU A 43 -11.36 22.17 11.19
N ASP A 44 -12.48 22.82 10.90
CA ASP A 44 -13.67 22.15 10.39
C ASP A 44 -13.44 21.65 8.95
N ALA A 45 -12.69 22.39 8.13
CA ALA A 45 -12.31 21.95 6.80
C ALA A 45 -11.35 20.74 6.82
N ILE A 46 -10.43 20.70 7.80
CA ILE A 46 -9.55 19.54 8.00
C ILE A 46 -10.36 18.34 8.46
N ASP A 47 -11.30 18.54 9.38
CA ASP A 47 -12.17 17.48 9.89
C ASP A 47 -13.02 16.88 8.77
N GLU A 48 -13.64 17.70 7.91
CA GLU A 48 -14.40 17.24 6.75
C GLU A 48 -13.50 16.52 5.74
N TRP A 49 -12.33 17.07 5.44
CA TRP A 49 -11.39 16.43 4.51
C TRP A 49 -10.92 15.07 5.03
N VAL A 50 -10.57 14.98 6.31
CA VAL A 50 -10.14 13.73 6.96
C VAL A 50 -11.28 12.72 7.00
N ARG A 51 -12.52 13.15 7.26
CA ARG A 51 -13.70 12.27 7.22
C ARG A 51 -13.87 11.59 5.86
N VAL A 52 -13.71 12.35 4.77
CA VAL A 52 -13.92 11.86 3.39
C VAL A 52 -12.70 11.08 2.87
N HIS A 53 -11.51 11.63 3.02
CA HIS A 53 -10.30 11.09 2.36
C HIS A 53 -9.54 10.13 3.27
N ARG A 54 -9.66 10.28 4.59
CA ARG A 54 -8.91 9.51 5.59
C ARG A 54 -9.86 8.95 6.66
N PRO A 55 -10.90 8.20 6.27
CA PRO A 55 -11.92 7.71 7.20
C PRO A 55 -11.31 6.87 8.33
N GLU A 56 -10.21 6.16 8.07
CA GLU A 56 -9.48 5.41 9.10
C GLU A 56 -8.90 6.29 10.22
N ALA A 57 -8.33 7.45 9.85
CA ALA A 57 -7.78 8.40 10.83
C ALA A 57 -8.92 9.12 11.57
N TRP A 58 -10.02 9.42 10.89
CA TRP A 58 -11.24 9.96 11.49
C TRP A 58 -11.78 9.04 12.59
N ILE A 59 -11.92 7.75 12.29
CA ILE A 59 -12.42 6.73 13.23
C ILE A 59 -11.51 6.59 14.45
N ALA A 60 -10.19 6.59 14.24
CA ALA A 60 -9.21 6.47 15.32
C ALA A 60 -9.24 7.69 16.28
N ALA A 61 -9.40 8.89 15.73
CA ALA A 61 -9.46 10.14 16.48
C ALA A 61 -10.78 10.32 17.23
N HIS A 62 -11.89 9.82 16.67
CA HIS A 62 -13.23 10.00 17.20
C HIS A 62 -13.90 8.64 17.49
N PRO A 63 -13.38 7.87 18.47
CA PRO A 63 -13.87 6.53 18.77
C PRO A 63 -15.33 6.49 19.25
N ASN A 64 -15.85 7.63 19.71
CA ASN A 64 -17.19 7.80 20.27
C ASN A 64 -18.17 8.57 19.35
N GLU A 65 -17.68 9.25 18.30
CA GLU A 65 -18.48 10.18 17.48
C GLU A 65 -18.88 9.61 16.12
N THR A 66 -18.47 8.39 15.83
CA THR A 66 -18.84 7.77 14.57
C THR A 66 -20.35 7.52 14.55
N ASP A 67 -21.02 8.11 13.55
CA ASP A 67 -22.00 7.41 12.71
C ASP A 67 -21.32 6.14 12.17
N LYS A 68 -21.08 5.20 13.09
CA LYS A 68 -20.63 3.87 12.82
C LYS A 68 -21.75 3.29 11.98
N VAL A 69 -21.42 2.69 10.84
CA VAL A 69 -22.06 1.39 10.58
C VAL A 69 -21.63 0.53 11.75
N SER A 70 -22.42 0.59 12.83
CA SER A 70 -22.14 -0.13 14.05
C SER A 70 -22.10 -1.58 13.65
N LEU A 71 -21.04 -2.27 14.06
CA LEU A 71 -21.01 -3.71 13.90
C LEU A 71 -22.35 -4.26 14.44
N PRO A 72 -23.07 -5.08 13.67
CA PRO A 72 -24.43 -5.47 14.00
C PRO A 72 -24.53 -6.00 15.42
N ALA A 73 -25.49 -5.51 16.20
CA ALA A 73 -25.73 -6.02 17.54
C ALA A 73 -25.97 -7.54 17.50
N GLY A 74 -25.48 -8.26 18.49
CA GLY A 74 -25.64 -9.71 18.59
C GLY A 74 -25.01 -10.26 19.86
N ASN A 75 -25.18 -11.56 20.10
CA ASN A 75 -24.60 -12.19 21.27
C ASN A 75 -23.07 -12.29 21.10
N PRO A 76 -22.26 -11.95 22.12
CA PRO A 76 -20.81 -12.13 22.08
C PRO A 76 -20.37 -13.53 21.65
N LYS A 77 -21.15 -14.56 22.00
CA LYS A 77 -20.89 -15.97 21.69
C LYS A 77 -21.57 -16.47 20.42
N ASP A 78 -22.18 -15.59 19.63
CA ASP A 78 -22.61 -15.95 18.27
C ASP A 78 -21.40 -16.42 17.48
N LEU A 79 -21.59 -17.48 16.70
CA LEU A 79 -20.52 -18.07 15.92
C LEU A 79 -20.53 -17.50 14.51
N LEU A 80 -19.40 -16.92 14.12
CA LEU A 80 -19.16 -16.32 12.81
C LEU A 80 -18.13 -17.14 12.04
N ARG A 81 -18.35 -17.28 10.73
CA ARG A 81 -17.40 -17.84 9.78
C ARG A 81 -16.41 -16.77 9.31
N LEU A 82 -15.30 -17.19 8.70
CA LEU A 82 -14.32 -16.25 8.15
C LEU A 82 -14.91 -15.32 7.10
N GLU A 83 -15.81 -15.83 6.26
CA GLU A 83 -16.50 -15.05 5.24
C GLU A 83 -17.26 -13.87 5.86
N GLU A 84 -18.04 -14.16 6.90
CA GLU A 84 -18.85 -13.16 7.63
C GLU A 84 -17.96 -12.14 8.34
N ILE A 85 -16.83 -12.57 8.92
CA ILE A 85 -15.84 -11.66 9.52
C ILE A 85 -15.26 -10.71 8.46
N GLY A 86 -14.96 -11.23 7.26
CA GLY A 86 -14.44 -10.44 6.15
C GLY A 86 -15.42 -9.40 5.64
N GLU A 87 -16.71 -9.74 5.57
CA GLU A 87 -17.80 -8.82 5.21
C GLU A 87 -17.99 -7.74 6.26
N LEU A 88 -18.03 -8.12 7.54
CA LEU A 88 -18.15 -7.18 8.65
C LEU A 88 -16.95 -6.23 8.74
N GLU A 89 -15.73 -6.72 8.48
CA GLU A 89 -14.54 -5.86 8.39
C GLU A 89 -14.65 -4.89 7.21
N GLY A 90 -15.14 -5.33 6.06
CA GLY A 90 -15.37 -4.48 4.89
C GLY A 90 -16.37 -3.37 5.19
N GLN A 91 -17.54 -3.72 5.70
CA GLN A 91 -18.59 -2.78 6.09
C GLN A 91 -18.11 -1.78 7.13
N PHE A 92 -17.45 -2.25 8.20
CA PHE A 92 -16.93 -1.39 9.27
C PHE A 92 -15.89 -0.39 8.78
N LEU A 93 -15.12 -0.75 7.74
CA LEU A 93 -14.07 0.10 7.17
C LEU A 93 -14.48 0.79 5.87
N SER A 94 -15.73 0.68 5.46
CA SER A 94 -16.23 1.21 4.18
C SER A 94 -15.36 0.77 2.98
N ARG A 95 -15.01 -0.52 2.91
CA ARG A 95 -14.23 -1.13 1.81
C ARG A 95 -14.78 -2.51 1.44
N ASP A 96 -14.22 -3.10 0.38
CA ASP A 96 -14.55 -4.48 -0.01
C ASP A 96 -14.28 -5.50 1.11
N ALA A 97 -15.08 -6.56 1.12
CA ALA A 97 -14.94 -7.66 2.06
C ALA A 97 -13.52 -8.23 2.01
N THR A 98 -12.94 -8.47 3.19
CA THR A 98 -11.57 -9.00 3.26
C THR A 98 -11.58 -10.48 2.83
N PRO A 99 -10.77 -10.89 1.85
CA PRO A 99 -10.79 -12.27 1.36
C PRO A 99 -10.42 -13.28 2.44
N VAL A 100 -11.10 -14.44 2.44
CA VAL A 100 -10.85 -15.55 3.38
C VAL A 100 -9.38 -16.00 3.37
N THR A 101 -8.73 -15.96 2.20
CA THR A 101 -7.30 -16.28 2.05
C THR A 101 -6.40 -15.33 2.86
N THR A 102 -6.74 -14.03 2.88
CA THR A 102 -6.05 -13.03 3.68
C THR A 102 -6.30 -13.26 5.17
N LEU A 103 -7.54 -13.53 5.57
CA LEU A 103 -7.87 -13.81 6.97
C LEU A 103 -7.18 -15.08 7.50
N ARG A 104 -7.11 -16.15 6.69
CA ARG A 104 -6.32 -17.36 7.02
C ARG A 104 -4.84 -17.05 7.21
N THR A 105 -4.30 -16.13 6.42
CA THR A 105 -2.91 -15.66 6.60
C THR A 105 -2.73 -14.92 7.92
N TYR A 106 -3.73 -14.14 8.36
CA TYR A 106 -3.70 -13.41 9.62
C TYR A 106 -3.79 -14.32 10.86
N MET A 107 -4.36 -15.51 10.71
CA MET A 107 -4.39 -16.54 11.75
C MET A 107 -3.04 -17.25 11.95
N SER A 108 -2.09 -17.12 11.01
CA SER A 108 -0.83 -17.85 11.12
C SER A 108 -0.10 -17.46 12.41
N PRO A 109 0.59 -18.40 13.10
CA PRO A 109 1.34 -18.09 14.33
C PRO A 109 2.37 -16.97 14.14
N SER A 110 2.88 -16.82 12.92
CA SER A 110 3.84 -15.77 12.53
C SER A 110 3.23 -14.38 12.37
N LYS A 111 1.89 -14.27 12.23
CA LYS A 111 1.18 -12.99 12.14
C LYS A 111 0.42 -12.71 13.43
N GLY A 112 -0.34 -13.69 13.93
CA GLY A 112 -1.12 -13.57 15.16
C GLY A 112 -2.08 -12.38 15.16
N ILE A 113 -2.54 -11.96 13.98
CA ILE A 113 -3.38 -10.78 13.83
C ILE A 113 -4.84 -11.13 14.10
N LEU A 114 -5.28 -12.29 13.60
CA LEU A 114 -6.59 -12.88 13.90
C LEU A 114 -6.38 -14.07 14.84
N ALA A 115 -7.16 -14.13 15.91
CA ALA A 115 -7.12 -15.25 16.86
C ALA A 115 -7.47 -16.58 16.17
N PRO A 116 -7.01 -17.73 16.68
CA PRO A 116 -7.49 -19.04 16.21
C PRO A 116 -9.01 -19.19 16.43
N PRO A 117 -9.66 -20.11 15.71
CA PRO A 117 -11.10 -20.33 15.85
C PRO A 117 -11.43 -20.80 17.27
N ASP A 118 -12.47 -20.18 17.85
CA ASP A 118 -13.00 -20.51 19.18
C ASP A 118 -13.68 -21.88 19.19
N ARG A 119 -14.30 -22.24 18.07
CA ARG A 119 -14.98 -23.51 17.84
C ARG A 119 -14.44 -24.19 16.59
N ARG A 120 -14.25 -25.50 16.68
CA ARG A 120 -13.77 -26.33 15.57
C ARG A 120 -14.70 -27.52 15.36
N PRO A 121 -14.73 -28.09 14.15
CA PRO A 121 -15.34 -29.39 13.94
C PRO A 121 -14.81 -30.40 14.96
N ASP A 122 -15.71 -31.23 15.49
CA ASP A 122 -15.39 -32.30 16.43
C ASP A 122 -14.75 -31.88 17.77
N ASP A 123 -14.89 -30.61 18.17
CA ASP A 123 -14.38 -30.13 19.46
C ASP A 123 -15.18 -30.61 20.70
N GLY A 124 -16.21 -31.43 20.48
CA GLY A 124 -17.06 -32.02 21.52
C GLY A 124 -17.97 -31.03 22.26
N LYS A 125 -17.97 -29.76 21.87
CA LYS A 125 -18.76 -28.70 22.53
C LYS A 125 -20.06 -28.43 21.74
N LYS A 126 -21.01 -27.72 22.35
CA LYS A 126 -22.29 -27.32 21.72
C LYS A 126 -22.33 -25.81 21.44
N PRO A 127 -22.95 -25.32 20.35
CA PRO A 127 -23.48 -26.12 19.24
C PRO A 127 -22.37 -26.84 18.48
N VAL A 128 -22.70 -27.95 17.81
CA VAL A 128 -21.76 -28.64 16.91
C VAL A 128 -21.57 -27.78 15.69
N VAL A 129 -20.32 -27.56 15.28
CA VAL A 129 -19.96 -26.73 14.13
C VAL A 129 -19.34 -27.60 13.03
N VAL A 130 -19.60 -27.24 11.77
CA VAL A 130 -19.09 -27.96 10.57
C VAL A 130 -17.84 -27.29 10.00
N HIS A 131 -17.60 -26.03 10.38
CA HIS A 131 -16.44 -25.25 9.98
C HIS A 131 -15.77 -24.66 11.21
N ASP A 132 -14.55 -24.16 11.04
CA ASP A 132 -13.91 -23.28 12.01
C ASP A 132 -14.77 -22.03 12.17
N MET A 133 -15.09 -21.67 13.42
CA MET A 133 -15.92 -20.52 13.74
C MET A 133 -15.33 -19.72 14.90
N TRP A 134 -15.59 -18.42 14.89
CA TRP A 134 -15.15 -17.46 15.89
C TRP A 134 -16.36 -16.93 16.63
N PHE A 135 -16.19 -16.68 17.91
CA PHE A 135 -17.18 -15.89 18.64
C PHE A 135 -17.21 -14.46 18.07
N ARG A 136 -18.40 -13.86 18.08
CA ARG A 136 -18.60 -12.47 17.66
C ARG A 136 -17.66 -11.53 18.40
N GLU A 137 -17.43 -11.74 19.69
CA GLU A 137 -16.47 -10.94 20.46
C GLU A 137 -15.03 -11.04 19.92
N THR A 138 -14.59 -12.24 19.56
CA THR A 138 -13.28 -12.50 18.97
C THR A 138 -13.15 -11.83 17.61
N ALA A 139 -14.17 -11.95 16.77
CA ALA A 139 -14.23 -11.28 15.48
C ALA A 139 -14.18 -9.75 15.64
N TYR A 140 -14.92 -9.21 16.61
CA TYR A 140 -15.04 -7.76 16.80
C TYR A 140 -13.74 -7.18 17.32
N ALA A 141 -13.09 -7.86 18.27
CA ALA A 141 -11.76 -7.51 18.73
C ALA A 141 -10.75 -7.43 17.56
N TYR A 142 -10.83 -8.35 16.60
CA TYR A 142 -10.04 -8.27 15.37
C TYR A 142 -10.44 -7.07 14.51
N ILE A 143 -11.73 -6.85 14.23
CA ILE A 143 -12.21 -5.80 13.32
C ILE A 143 -11.87 -4.39 13.85
N THR A 144 -12.03 -4.18 15.15
CA THR A 144 -11.82 -2.89 15.82
C THR A 144 -10.39 -2.68 16.29
N ARG A 145 -9.46 -3.59 15.98
CA ARG A 145 -8.07 -3.49 16.43
C ARG A 145 -7.39 -2.22 15.90
N PRO A 146 -6.47 -1.59 16.66
CA PRO A 146 -5.61 -0.54 16.14
C PRO A 146 -4.73 -1.09 15.01
N ARG A 147 -4.82 -0.52 13.80
CA ARG A 147 -4.03 -0.96 12.63
C ARG A 147 -2.82 -0.05 12.44
N ARG A 148 -1.63 -0.63 12.27
CA ARG A 148 -0.46 0.12 11.77
C ARG A 148 -0.60 0.31 10.26
N VAL A 149 -0.62 1.58 9.86
CA VAL A 149 -0.74 2.04 8.48
C VAL A 149 0.36 1.39 7.61
N ARG A 150 -0.04 0.51 6.70
CA ARG A 150 0.75 0.25 5.48
C ARG A 150 -0.14 0.64 4.32
N ARG A 151 0.13 1.84 3.82
CA ARG A 151 -0.51 2.42 2.66
C ARG A 151 -0.34 1.46 1.47
N ASN A 152 -1.45 0.97 0.92
CA ASN A 152 -1.48 0.74 -0.52
C ASN A 152 -1.51 2.12 -1.13
N VAL A 153 -0.33 2.62 -1.49
CA VAL A 153 -0.27 3.67 -2.51
C VAL A 153 -0.72 2.92 -3.75
N GLU A 154 -1.96 3.13 -4.16
CA GLU A 154 -2.34 2.93 -5.55
C GLU A 154 -1.40 3.87 -6.31
N ALA A 155 -0.27 3.31 -6.76
CA ALA A 155 0.75 4.07 -7.44
C ALA A 155 0.04 4.68 -8.64
N ALA A 156 0.03 6.01 -8.73
CA ALA A 156 -0.34 6.71 -9.95
C ALA A 156 0.35 5.98 -11.10
N THR A 157 -0.45 5.24 -11.86
CA THR A 157 -0.02 4.23 -12.84
C THR A 157 0.17 4.95 -14.16
N GLU A 158 0.86 6.08 -14.14
CA GLU A 158 1.30 6.72 -15.36
C GLU A 158 2.81 6.48 -15.46
N PRO A 159 3.24 5.60 -16.38
CA PRO A 159 4.66 5.45 -16.65
C PRO A 159 5.20 6.82 -17.06
N ARG A 160 6.30 7.23 -16.43
CA ARG A 160 6.99 8.46 -16.79
C ARG A 160 7.44 8.35 -18.26
N GLU A 161 7.50 9.46 -18.96
CA GLU A 161 8.22 9.49 -20.24
C GLU A 161 9.67 9.03 -20.06
N PRO A 162 10.21 8.17 -20.94
CA PRO A 162 11.58 7.68 -20.84
C PRO A 162 12.55 8.86 -20.86
N SER A 163 13.56 8.84 -19.99
CA SER A 163 14.60 9.87 -20.03
C SER A 163 15.33 9.88 -21.38
N GLU A 164 16.01 11.00 -21.67
CA GLU A 164 16.89 11.13 -22.83
C GLU A 164 17.96 10.03 -22.86
N LEU A 165 18.43 9.59 -21.69
CA LEU A 165 19.38 8.48 -21.56
C LEU A 165 18.79 7.17 -22.11
N LEU A 166 17.56 6.82 -21.72
CA LEU A 166 16.93 5.60 -22.20
C LEU A 166 16.58 5.68 -23.69
N ARG A 167 16.07 6.84 -24.16
CA ARG A 167 15.75 7.05 -25.58
C ARG A 167 16.98 6.85 -26.45
N ARG A 168 18.07 7.55 -26.12
CA ARG A 168 19.35 7.41 -26.82
C ARG A 168 19.89 5.99 -26.76
N TYR A 169 19.82 5.36 -25.59
CA TYR A 169 20.31 3.99 -25.43
C TYR A 169 19.54 3.00 -26.32
N PHE A 170 18.21 3.11 -26.42
CA PHE A 170 17.42 2.21 -27.26
C PHE A 170 17.52 2.52 -28.75
N GLU A 171 17.82 3.77 -29.13
CA GLU A 171 18.18 4.12 -30.50
C GLU A 171 19.53 3.51 -30.92
N GLU A 172 20.54 3.58 -30.04
CA GLU A 172 21.87 3.00 -30.28
C GLU A 172 21.90 1.46 -30.16
N HIS A 173 20.99 0.90 -29.35
CA HIS A 173 20.91 -0.54 -29.05
C HIS A 173 19.46 -1.06 -29.13
N PRO A 174 18.91 -1.25 -30.35
CA PRO A 174 17.56 -1.75 -30.54
C PRO A 174 17.41 -3.25 -30.23
N GLY A 175 18.51 -3.92 -29.88
CA GLY A 175 18.55 -5.35 -29.61
C GLY A 175 17.91 -5.73 -28.27
N LEU A 176 17.79 -7.04 -28.07
CA LEU A 176 17.25 -7.62 -26.85
C LEU A 176 18.17 -7.34 -25.64
N LEU A 177 17.56 -7.14 -24.48
CA LEU A 177 18.22 -6.84 -23.21
C LEU A 177 18.22 -8.08 -22.33
N ASN A 178 19.35 -8.43 -21.72
CA ASN A 178 19.39 -9.39 -20.63
C ASN A 178 19.09 -8.72 -19.28
N LEU A 179 18.89 -9.53 -18.23
CA LEU A 179 18.56 -9.01 -16.89
C LEU A 179 19.64 -8.07 -16.33
N GLU A 180 20.92 -8.33 -16.62
CA GLU A 180 22.01 -7.48 -16.16
C GLU A 180 21.93 -6.09 -16.79
N ARG A 181 21.63 -6.01 -18.09
CA ARG A 181 21.49 -4.72 -18.75
C ARG A 181 20.29 -3.95 -18.23
N ILE A 182 19.18 -4.64 -17.97
CA ILE A 182 18.01 -4.04 -17.31
C ILE A 182 18.38 -3.49 -15.94
N ALA A 183 19.19 -4.20 -15.14
CA ALA A 183 19.66 -3.73 -13.83
C ALA A 183 20.45 -2.42 -13.91
N GLN A 184 21.33 -2.31 -14.90
CA GLN A 184 22.18 -1.14 -15.12
C GLN A 184 21.35 0.06 -15.56
N LEU A 185 20.49 -0.11 -16.57
CA LEU A 185 19.60 0.95 -17.05
C LEU A 185 18.66 1.45 -15.97
N ASP A 186 18.14 0.55 -15.15
CA ASP A 186 17.31 0.89 -13.99
C ASP A 186 18.05 1.70 -12.93
N GLY A 187 19.33 1.41 -12.72
CA GLY A 187 20.20 2.21 -11.87
C GLY A 187 20.39 3.62 -12.44
N LEU A 188 20.78 3.70 -13.72
CA LEU A 188 21.04 4.96 -14.41
C LEU A 188 19.79 5.86 -14.47
N GLU A 189 18.65 5.31 -14.87
CA GLU A 189 17.38 6.03 -14.98
C GLU A 189 16.97 6.70 -13.66
N HIS A 190 17.19 5.98 -12.54
CA HIS A 190 16.84 6.48 -11.22
C HIS A 190 18.00 7.20 -10.51
N ASN A 191 19.15 7.37 -11.16
CA ASN A 191 20.40 7.90 -10.57
C ASN A 191 20.81 7.18 -9.27
N ARG A 192 20.96 5.86 -9.36
CA ARG A 192 21.34 4.97 -8.25
C ARG A 192 22.21 3.81 -8.73
N ALA A 193 22.75 3.06 -7.78
CA ALA A 193 23.47 1.82 -8.10
C ALA A 193 22.55 0.82 -8.85
N PRO A 194 23.10 -0.02 -9.75
CA PRO A 194 22.31 -1.03 -10.46
C PRO A 194 21.45 -1.88 -9.52
N THR A 195 20.22 -2.19 -9.95
CA THR A 195 19.34 -3.04 -9.14
C THR A 195 19.91 -4.45 -9.03
N SER A 196 19.99 -4.99 -7.81
CA SER A 196 20.56 -6.32 -7.61
C SER A 196 19.77 -7.42 -8.34
N MET A 197 20.47 -8.44 -8.83
CA MET A 197 19.86 -9.55 -9.58
C MET A 197 18.79 -10.30 -8.80
N ASN A 198 18.96 -10.45 -7.48
CA ASN A 198 17.95 -11.05 -6.61
C ASN A 198 16.66 -10.21 -6.55
N THR A 199 16.79 -8.88 -6.58
CA THR A 199 15.66 -7.96 -6.63
C THR A 199 14.93 -8.08 -7.96
N LEU A 200 15.65 -8.11 -9.09
CA LEU A 200 15.02 -8.30 -10.41
C LEU A 200 14.31 -9.65 -10.54
N LYS A 201 14.93 -10.74 -10.07
CA LYS A 201 14.27 -12.06 -10.02
C LYS A 201 12.98 -12.02 -9.21
N THR A 202 12.99 -11.29 -8.10
CA THR A 202 11.80 -11.06 -7.26
C THR A 202 10.75 -10.23 -7.99
N HIS A 203 11.14 -9.15 -8.66
CA HIS A 203 10.22 -8.31 -9.44
C HIS A 203 9.56 -9.08 -10.57
N ARG A 204 10.29 -9.97 -11.25
CA ARG A 204 9.72 -10.89 -12.25
C ARG A 204 8.68 -11.83 -11.63
N LYS A 205 8.99 -12.45 -10.49
CA LYS A 205 8.04 -13.32 -9.77
C LYS A 205 6.78 -12.56 -9.32
N GLN A 206 6.95 -11.29 -8.96
CA GLN A 206 5.85 -10.39 -8.56
C GLN A 206 5.12 -9.75 -9.76
N LYS A 207 5.46 -10.10 -11.00
CA LYS A 207 4.92 -9.49 -12.23
C LYS A 207 5.10 -7.97 -12.31
N LYS A 208 6.10 -7.42 -11.63
CA LYS A 208 6.50 -6.01 -11.73
C LYS A 208 7.40 -5.76 -12.94
N LEU A 209 8.18 -6.77 -13.32
CA LEU A 209 8.88 -6.84 -14.59
C LEU A 209 8.10 -7.80 -15.49
N ALA A 210 7.87 -7.40 -16.73
CA ALA A 210 7.20 -8.21 -17.74
C ALA A 210 7.92 -9.56 -17.95
N PRO A 211 7.21 -10.59 -18.43
CA PRO A 211 7.85 -11.85 -18.81
C PRO A 211 8.89 -11.60 -19.93
N PRO A 212 9.94 -12.44 -20.03
CA PRO A 212 10.92 -12.33 -21.11
C PRO A 212 10.28 -12.67 -22.45
N ASP A 213 10.58 -11.87 -23.46
CA ASP A 213 10.13 -12.03 -24.84
C ASP A 213 10.84 -13.21 -25.54
N ARG A 214 12.11 -13.46 -25.17
CA ARG A 214 12.91 -14.56 -25.71
C ARG A 214 13.49 -15.43 -24.60
N ARG A 215 13.60 -16.73 -24.87
CA ARG A 215 14.09 -17.73 -23.90
C ARG A 215 15.13 -18.64 -24.55
N PRO A 216 16.07 -19.17 -23.75
CA PRO A 216 16.99 -20.17 -24.27
C PRO A 216 16.22 -21.35 -24.87
N LYS A 217 16.62 -21.74 -26.08
CA LYS A 217 16.01 -22.86 -26.84
C LYS A 217 14.53 -22.63 -27.19
N ASP A 218 14.10 -21.38 -27.38
CA ASP A 218 12.77 -21.07 -27.88
C ASP A 218 12.57 -21.41 -29.38
N GLY A 219 13.64 -21.83 -30.07
CA GLY A 219 13.60 -22.22 -31.48
C GLY A 219 13.54 -21.03 -32.44
N LEU A 220 13.72 -19.81 -31.94
CA LEU A 220 13.71 -18.58 -32.71
C LEU A 220 15.14 -18.07 -32.90
N GLU A 221 15.37 -17.30 -33.96
CA GLU A 221 16.64 -16.63 -34.23
C GLU A 221 16.60 -15.13 -33.85
N PRO A 222 17.72 -14.51 -33.43
CA PRO A 222 18.98 -15.17 -33.06
C PRO A 222 18.80 -16.06 -31.82
N LEU A 223 19.61 -17.12 -31.72
CA LEU A 223 19.60 -17.95 -30.52
C LEU A 223 20.06 -17.13 -29.32
N VAL A 224 19.31 -17.23 -28.22
CA VAL A 224 19.65 -16.55 -26.96
C VAL A 224 20.09 -17.57 -25.92
N GLU A 225 21.17 -17.27 -25.21
CA GLU A 225 21.69 -18.13 -24.12
C GLU A 225 21.02 -17.83 -22.78
N GLU A 226 20.43 -16.64 -22.66
CA GLU A 226 19.77 -16.15 -21.46
C GLU A 226 18.32 -15.73 -21.77
N LEU A 227 17.59 -15.38 -20.71
CA LEU A 227 16.29 -14.74 -20.86
C LEU A 227 16.51 -13.31 -21.35
N MET A 228 15.78 -12.91 -22.38
CA MET A 228 15.94 -11.60 -22.99
C MET A 228 14.60 -10.88 -23.14
N TRP A 229 14.65 -9.56 -23.12
CA TRP A 229 13.50 -8.68 -23.26
C TRP A 229 13.69 -7.66 -24.37
N GLU A 230 12.62 -7.32 -25.06
CA GLU A 230 12.58 -6.18 -25.97
C GLU A 230 12.55 -4.87 -25.16
N PRO A 231 13.18 -3.79 -25.67
CA PRO A 231 13.13 -2.48 -25.01
C PRO A 231 11.71 -2.03 -24.65
N ALA A 232 10.75 -2.21 -25.57
CA ALA A 232 9.35 -1.85 -25.36
C ALA A 232 8.71 -2.58 -24.16
N THR A 233 9.07 -3.85 -23.96
CA THR A 233 8.55 -4.70 -22.88
C THR A 233 9.11 -4.28 -21.50
N VAL A 234 10.34 -3.75 -21.45
CA VAL A 234 11.00 -3.33 -20.20
C VAL A 234 10.71 -1.87 -19.85
N LEU A 235 10.41 -1.03 -20.84
CA LEU A 235 10.19 0.41 -20.67
C LEU A 235 9.25 0.78 -19.52
N PRO A 236 8.05 0.16 -19.36
CA PRO A 236 7.16 0.45 -18.25
C PRO A 236 7.79 0.20 -16.88
N TYR A 237 8.67 -0.81 -16.77
CA TYR A 237 9.39 -1.09 -15.54
C TYR A 237 10.45 0.00 -15.28
N LEU A 238 11.26 0.36 -16.27
CA LEU A 238 12.32 1.37 -16.12
C LEU A 238 11.77 2.76 -15.82
N CYS A 239 10.62 3.10 -16.40
CA CYS A 239 10.01 4.42 -16.25
C CYS A 239 9.07 4.53 -15.04
N ARG A 240 9.13 3.58 -14.11
CA ARG A 240 8.30 3.62 -12.90
C ARG A 240 8.69 4.81 -12.01
N PRO A 241 7.75 5.42 -11.28
CA PRO A 241 8.08 6.44 -10.29
C PRO A 241 9.07 5.90 -9.26
N ASP A 242 10.20 6.60 -9.04
CA ASP A 242 11.11 6.23 -7.96
C ASP A 242 10.51 6.67 -6.62
N ALA A 243 9.99 5.69 -5.87
CA ALA A 243 9.45 5.90 -4.54
C ALA A 243 10.45 6.56 -3.55
N ARG A 244 11.76 6.57 -3.86
CA ARG A 244 12.80 7.19 -3.03
C ARG A 244 13.08 8.66 -3.35
N ARG A 245 12.82 9.13 -4.58
CA ARG A 245 13.11 10.52 -5.00
C ARG A 245 12.18 11.56 -4.37
N PHE A 246 10.98 11.17 -3.97
CA PHE A 246 10.06 12.07 -3.25
C PHE A 246 10.47 12.33 -1.78
N GLY A 247 11.62 11.80 -1.33
CA GLY A 247 12.14 11.99 0.02
C GLY A 247 13.10 13.16 0.23
N THR A 248 13.72 13.70 -0.83
CA THR A 248 14.95 14.52 -0.72
C THR A 248 14.95 15.86 -1.44
N ALA A 249 13.92 16.24 -2.20
CA ALA A 249 13.84 17.58 -2.80
C ALA A 249 13.28 18.61 -1.80
N ASN A 250 14.08 19.00 -0.81
CA ASN A 250 13.98 20.29 -0.10
C ASN A 250 15.25 20.48 0.74
N ARG A 251 16.38 20.64 0.05
CA ARG A 251 17.60 21.20 0.61
C ARG A 251 18.39 21.85 -0.52
N THR A 252 17.96 23.04 -0.90
CA THR A 252 18.82 24.08 -1.47
C THR A 252 19.01 25.07 -0.33
N ASP A 253 20.21 25.12 0.26
CA ASP A 253 21.25 26.08 -0.10
C ASP A 253 20.73 27.51 -0.06
N ASP A 254 20.82 28.12 1.13
CA ASP A 254 21.17 29.53 1.27
C ASP A 254 22.61 29.55 1.81
N GLY A 255 23.52 29.98 0.95
CA GLY A 255 24.89 30.29 1.31
C GLY A 255 24.97 31.62 2.05
N ALA A 256 25.91 31.67 3.00
CA ALA A 256 26.69 32.84 3.35
C ALA A 256 28.15 32.40 3.45
#